data_AF-A0A535VYQ1-F1
#
_entry.id   AF-A0A535VYQ1-F1
#
_cell.length_a   1.000
_cell.length_b   1.000
_cell.length_c   1.000
_cell.angle_alpha   90.00
_cell.angle_beta   90.00
_cell.angle_gamma   90.00
#
_symmetry.space_group_name_H-M   'P 1'
#
loop_
_entity.id
_entity.type
_entity.pdbx_description
1 polymer ?
#
loop_
_entity_poly.entity_id
_entity_poly.type
_entity_poly.pdbx_seq_one_letter_code
_entity_poly.pdbx_strand_id
1 'polypeptide(L)'
;MLGIATPSFVLAILLIVVFSVGLNWFPSRGWKGPNTWVLPVIALAGYQVAQIARYTRASMLEVTRKDYVRTAQSKGIRATAVVVRHMIRNALIPVVTILGPIFAFLVTGSFIIEQFFGIPGIGRLYIVAIGTRDYSMIMA
;
A
#
# COMPACT_ATOMS: atom_id res chain seq x y z
N MET A 1 3.53 -13.39 0.93
CA MET A 1 4.27 -13.22 -0.33
C MET A 1 3.34 -12.98 -1.53
N LEU A 2 2.12 -13.55 -1.54
CA LEU A 2 1.13 -13.32 -2.61
C LEU A 2 0.90 -11.83 -2.95
N GLY A 3 0.79 -10.94 -1.95
CA GLY A 3 0.56 -9.51 -2.20
C GLY A 3 1.73 -8.70 -2.79
N ILE A 4 2.96 -9.24 -2.80
CA ILE A 4 4.12 -8.61 -3.47
C ILE A 4 4.26 -9.14 -4.90
N ALA A 5 3.85 -10.39 -5.14
CA ALA A 5 3.94 -11.05 -6.43
C ALA A 5 2.87 -10.57 -7.42
N THR A 6 1.75 -10.03 -6.93
CA THR A 6 0.67 -9.52 -7.78
C THR A 6 0.90 -8.06 -8.14
N PRO A 7 1.04 -7.72 -9.43
CA PRO A 7 1.08 -6.33 -9.86
C PRO A 7 -0.19 -5.58 -9.45
N SER A 8 -0.07 -4.28 -9.12
CA SER A 8 -1.18 -3.46 -8.65
C SER A 8 -2.36 -3.42 -9.64
N PHE A 9 -2.09 -3.42 -10.95
CA PHE A 9 -3.14 -3.46 -11.98
C PHE A 9 -3.89 -4.79 -12.03
N VAL A 10 -3.21 -5.92 -11.81
CA VAL A 10 -3.87 -7.23 -11.75
C VAL A 10 -4.82 -7.27 -10.56
N LEU A 11 -4.35 -6.74 -9.42
CA LEU A 11 -5.16 -6.64 -8.22
C LEU A 11 -6.36 -5.69 -8.43
N ALA A 12 -6.18 -4.57 -9.13
CA ALA A 12 -7.28 -3.67 -9.51
C ALA A 12 -8.34 -4.36 -10.38
N ILE A 13 -7.92 -5.06 -11.44
CA ILE A 13 -8.83 -5.79 -12.34
C ILE A 13 -9.58 -6.86 -11.57
N LEU A 14 -8.89 -7.63 -10.72
CA LEU A 14 -9.51 -8.68 -9.90
C LEU A 14 -10.56 -8.08 -8.95
N LEU A 15 -10.23 -6.97 -8.29
CA LEU A 15 -11.18 -6.27 -7.41
C LEU A 15 -12.43 -5.80 -8.17
N ILE A 16 -12.26 -5.28 -9.40
CA ILE A 16 -13.40 -4.88 -10.25
C ILE A 16 -14.25 -6.09 -10.62
N VAL A 17 -13.64 -7.17 -11.12
CA VAL A 17 -14.38 -8.36 -11.57
C VAL A 17 -15.15 -9.01 -10.42
N VAL A 18 -14.54 -9.13 -9.25
CA VAL A 18 -15.17 -9.76 -8.09
C VAL A 18 -16.20 -8.83 -7.47
N PHE A 19 -15.79 -7.65 -6.99
CA PHE A 19 -16.64 -6.82 -6.14
C PHE A 19 -17.58 -5.89 -6.90
N SER A 20 -17.24 -5.53 -8.13
CA SER A 20 -18.09 -4.67 -8.95
C SER A 20 -18.97 -5.48 -9.90
N VAL A 21 -18.40 -6.37 -10.70
CA VAL A 21 -19.16 -7.12 -11.72
C VAL A 21 -19.86 -8.34 -11.12
N GLY A 22 -19.15 -9.16 -10.34
CA GLY A 22 -19.70 -10.38 -9.77
C GLY A 22 -20.68 -10.10 -8.63
N LEU A 23 -20.27 -9.31 -7.64
CA LEU A 23 -21.05 -9.07 -6.42
C LEU A 23 -21.91 -7.79 -6.47
N ASN A 24 -21.63 -6.84 -7.38
CA ASN A 24 -22.32 -5.53 -7.46
C ASN A 24 -22.33 -4.73 -6.15
N TRP A 25 -21.32 -4.92 -5.29
CA TRP A 25 -21.20 -4.20 -4.02
C TRP A 25 -20.70 -2.77 -4.20
N PHE A 26 -19.81 -2.56 -5.17
CA PHE A 26 -19.17 -1.28 -5.41
C PHE A 26 -19.18 -0.90 -6.89
N PRO A 27 -19.30 0.40 -7.22
CA PRO A 27 -19.15 0.87 -8.60
C PRO A 27 -17.71 0.68 -9.10
N SER A 28 -17.56 0.30 -10.37
CA SER A 28 -16.25 0.06 -11.01
C SER A 28 -15.53 1.34 -11.40
N ARG A 29 -16.27 2.43 -11.62
CA ARG A 29 -15.74 3.74 -12.02
C ARG A 29 -16.43 4.88 -11.31
N GLY A 30 -15.70 5.98 -11.13
CA GLY A 30 -16.20 7.24 -10.62
C GLY A 30 -15.44 7.74 -9.39
N TRP A 31 -15.67 9.00 -9.03
CA TRP A 31 -15.00 9.66 -7.91
C TRP A 31 -15.95 10.62 -7.17
N LYS A 32 -17.17 10.14 -6.88
CA LYS A 32 -18.25 10.97 -6.32
C LYS A 32 -18.57 10.68 -4.85
N GLY A 33 -18.00 9.64 -4.25
CA GLY A 33 -18.20 9.37 -2.81
C GLY A 33 -17.42 8.17 -2.26
N PRO A 34 -17.60 7.86 -0.97
CA PRO A 34 -16.84 6.82 -0.28
C PRO A 34 -16.93 5.45 -0.96
N ASN A 35 -18.10 5.08 -1.47
CA ASN A 35 -18.31 3.79 -2.16
C ASN A 35 -17.46 3.65 -3.43
N THR A 36 -17.11 4.76 -4.10
CA THR A 36 -16.21 4.75 -5.26
C THR A 36 -14.73 4.73 -4.87
N TRP A 37 -14.39 5.04 -3.62
CA TRP A 37 -13.01 5.13 -3.16
C TRP A 37 -12.47 3.81 -2.61
N VAL A 38 -13.33 2.94 -2.11
CA VAL A 38 -12.92 1.68 -1.44
C VAL A 38 -12.04 0.82 -2.35
N LEU A 39 -12.51 0.49 -3.56
CA LEU A 39 -11.78 -0.37 -4.49
C LEU A 39 -10.43 0.23 -4.94
N PRO A 40 -10.34 1.49 -5.40
CA PRO A 40 -9.05 2.07 -5.78
C PRO A 40 -8.08 2.20 -4.60
N VAL A 41 -8.56 2.52 -3.40
CA VAL A 41 -7.72 2.60 -2.20
C VAL A 41 -7.15 1.23 -1.84
N ILE A 42 -7.95 0.17 -1.86
CA ILE A 42 -7.47 -1.19 -1.60
C ILE A 42 -6.48 -1.62 -2.69
N ALA A 43 -6.76 -1.29 -3.95
CA ALA A 43 -5.88 -1.63 -5.07
C ALA A 43 -4.51 -0.97 -4.95
N LEU A 44 -4.48 0.30 -4.57
CA LEU A 44 -3.27 1.09 -4.39
C LEU A 44 -2.51 0.67 -3.12
N ALA A 45 -3.22 0.49 -2.00
CA ALA A 45 -2.63 0.18 -0.70
C ALA A 45 -2.15 -1.28 -0.60
N GLY A 46 -2.76 -2.22 -1.33
CA GLY A 46 -2.49 -3.65 -1.18
C GLY A 46 -1.00 -4.01 -1.31
N TYR A 47 -0.32 -3.47 -2.32
CA TYR A 47 1.12 -3.69 -2.49
C TYR A 47 1.93 -3.04 -1.37
N GLN A 48 1.61 -1.80 -0.98
CA GLN A 48 2.36 -1.09 0.06
C GLN A 48 2.19 -1.73 1.43
N VAL A 49 0.98 -2.18 1.77
CA VAL A 49 0.71 -2.92 3.01
C VAL A 49 1.49 -4.22 3.03
N ALA A 50 1.58 -4.94 1.91
CA ALA A 50 2.37 -6.17 1.83
C ALA A 50 3.88 -5.91 2.02
N GLN A 51 4.39 -4.79 1.48
CA GLN A 51 5.77 -4.34 1.70
C GLN A 51 6.00 -4.02 3.18
N ILE A 52 5.19 -3.13 3.77
CA ILE A 52 5.27 -2.73 5.18
C ILE A 52 5.22 -3.96 6.09
N ALA A 53 4.27 -4.87 5.87
CA ALA A 53 4.15 -6.10 6.65
C ALA A 53 5.42 -6.97 6.58
N ARG A 54 6.08 -7.04 5.42
CA ARG A 54 7.34 -7.77 5.25
C ARG A 54 8.47 -7.11 6.04
N TYR A 55 8.62 -5.80 5.96
CA TYR A 55 9.64 -5.05 6.70
C TYR A 55 9.42 -5.15 8.21
N THR A 56 8.18 -4.96 8.67
CA THR A 56 7.82 -5.12 10.08
C THR A 56 8.12 -6.53 10.56
N ARG A 57 7.79 -7.58 9.78
CA ARG A 57 8.09 -8.97 10.14
C ARG A 57 9.59 -9.23 10.27
N ALA A 58 10.40 -8.74 9.32
CA ALA A 58 11.85 -8.88 9.36
C ALA A 58 12.43 -8.20 10.62
N SER A 59 12.03 -6.95 10.88
CA SER A 59 12.51 -6.21 12.04
C SER A 59 12.03 -6.82 13.37
N MET A 60 10.80 -7.34 13.42
CA MET A 60 10.30 -8.06 14.60
C MET A 60 11.12 -9.32 14.90
N LEU A 61 11.58 -10.06 13.88
CA LEU A 61 12.44 -11.23 14.07
C LEU A 61 13.81 -10.85 14.64
N GLU A 62 14.38 -9.73 14.22
CA GLU A 62 15.63 -9.19 14.77
C GLU A 62 15.45 -8.74 16.22
N VAL A 63 14.40 -7.96 16.49
CA VAL A 63 14.10 -7.43 17.83
C VAL A 63 13.84 -8.54 18.85
N THR A 64 13.16 -9.62 18.45
CA THR A 64 12.90 -10.79 19.31
C THR A 64 14.17 -11.39 19.91
N ARG A 65 15.30 -11.29 19.20
CA ARG A 65 16.58 -11.86 19.61
C ARG A 65 17.38 -10.96 20.56
N LYS A 66 16.91 -9.74 20.85
CA LYS A 66 17.63 -8.79 21.71
C LYS A 66 17.47 -9.08 23.19
N ASP A 67 18.50 -8.79 23.97
CA ASP A 67 18.57 -9.14 25.40
C ASP A 67 17.52 -8.44 26.27
N TYR A 68 17.09 -7.22 25.90
CA TYR A 68 16.01 -6.54 26.62
C TYR A 68 14.66 -7.26 26.46
N VAL A 69 14.42 -7.95 25.34
CA VAL A 69 13.21 -8.74 25.11
C VAL A 69 13.28 -10.03 25.93
N ARG A 70 14.43 -10.70 25.93
CA ARG A 70 14.66 -11.89 26.77
C ARG A 70 14.51 -11.59 28.26
N THR A 71 15.06 -10.45 28.71
CA THR A 71 14.90 -9.97 30.09
C THR A 71 13.44 -9.65 30.42
N ALA A 72 12.68 -9.06 29.50
CA ALA A 72 11.26 -8.81 29.71
C ALA A 72 10.45 -10.11 29.83
N GLN A 73 10.79 -11.13 29.04
CA GLN A 73 10.16 -12.46 29.10
C GLN A 73 10.53 -13.21 30.39
N SER A 74 11.79 -13.16 30.84
CA SER A 74 12.21 -13.82 32.08
C SER A 74 11.61 -13.18 33.34
N LYS A 75 11.26 -11.88 33.28
CA LYS A 75 10.50 -11.18 34.32
C LYS A 75 9.02 -11.59 34.40
N GLY A 76 8.56 -12.50 33.55
CA GLY A 76 7.15 -12.95 33.54
C GLY A 76 6.17 -11.93 32.98
N ILE A 77 6.63 -10.91 32.25
CA ILE A 77 5.75 -9.92 31.62
C ILE A 77 4.91 -10.63 30.55
N ARG A 78 3.60 -10.35 30.53
CA ARG A 78 2.66 -10.92 29.57
C ARG A 78 3.16 -10.73 28.13
N ALA A 79 3.15 -11.78 27.32
CA ALA A 79 3.70 -11.77 25.96
C ALA A 79 3.16 -10.62 25.08
N THR A 80 1.87 -10.29 25.21
CA THR A 80 1.26 -9.15 24.50
C THR A 80 1.83 -7.81 24.92
N ALA A 81 2.14 -7.61 26.20
CA ALA A 81 2.78 -6.40 26.69
C ALA A 81 4.23 -6.29 26.21
N VAL A 82 4.96 -7.42 26.15
CA VAL A 82 6.32 -7.45 25.57
C VAL A 82 6.30 -7.03 24.10
N VAL A 83 5.39 -7.60 23.31
CA VAL A 83 5.24 -7.27 21.89
C VAL A 83 4.90 -5.79 21.70
N VAL A 84 3.83 -5.30 22.32
CA VAL A 84 3.33 -3.95 22.06
C VAL A 84 4.27 -2.87 22.60
N ARG A 85 4.81 -3.06 23.82
CA ARG A 85 5.60 -2.03 24.50
C ARG A 85 7.10 -2.07 24.18
N HIS A 86 7.66 -3.26 24.01
CA HIS A 86 9.12 -3.44 23.85
C HIS A 86 9.53 -3.78 22.43
N MET A 87 8.71 -4.52 21.67
CA MET A 87 9.10 -4.99 20.35
C MET A 87 8.64 -4.05 19.23
N ILE A 88 7.35 -3.71 19.16
CA ILE A 88 6.77 -2.91 18.06
C ILE A 88 7.48 -1.56 17.92
N ARG A 89 7.72 -0.84 19.02
CA ARG A 89 8.37 0.48 18.98
C ARG A 89 9.76 0.42 18.32
N ASN A 90 10.52 -0.64 18.57
CA ASN A 90 11.85 -0.82 17.99
C ASN A 90 11.79 -1.43 16.58
N ALA A 91 10.80 -2.27 16.30
CA ALA A 91 10.62 -2.88 14.99
C ALA A 91 10.07 -1.92 13.92
N LEU A 92 9.48 -0.80 14.33
CA LEU A 92 8.96 0.23 13.41
C LEU A 92 10.03 1.21 12.90
N ILE A 93 11.23 1.24 13.49
CA ILE A 93 12.32 2.12 13.04
C ILE A 93 12.58 1.99 11.53
N PRO A 94 12.82 0.79 10.96
CA PRO A 94 13.02 0.64 9.51
C PRO A 94 11.76 0.93 8.69
N VAL A 95 10.55 0.77 9.27
CA VAL A 95 9.29 1.06 8.59
C VAL A 95 9.17 2.56 8.34
N VAL A 96 9.57 3.40 9.30
CA VAL A 96 9.57 4.86 9.13
C VAL A 96 10.52 5.29 8.01
N THR A 97 11.67 4.64 7.88
CA THR A 97 12.66 4.95 6.83
C THR A 97 12.10 4.74 5.42
N ILE A 98 11.30 3.70 5.21
CA ILE A 98 10.73 3.37 3.89
C ILE A 98 9.44 4.15 3.58
N LEU A 99 8.87 4.89 4.54
CA LEU A 99 7.66 5.68 4.30
C LEU A 99 7.87 6.76 3.23
N GLY A 100 9.05 7.41 3.20
CA GLY A 100 9.38 8.41 2.19
C GLY A 100 9.33 7.86 0.76
N PRO A 101 10.09 6.79 0.44
CA PRO A 101 10.01 6.12 -0.84
C PRO A 101 8.62 5.59 -1.19
N ILE A 102 7.89 5.01 -0.23
CA ILE A 102 6.51 4.55 -0.45
C ILE A 102 5.60 5.71 -0.83
N PHE A 103 5.71 6.85 -0.15
CA PHE A 103 4.92 8.04 -0.43
C PHE A 103 5.20 8.58 -1.84
N ALA A 104 6.48 8.71 -2.22
CA ALA A 104 6.86 9.11 -3.57
C ALA A 104 6.29 8.13 -4.62
N PHE A 105 6.40 6.82 -4.37
CA PHE A 105 5.82 5.81 -5.24
C PHE A 105 4.30 5.87 -5.29
N LEU A 106 3.59 6.26 -4.23
CA LEU A 106 2.13 6.40 -4.28
C LEU A 106 1.69 7.59 -5.13
N VAL A 107 2.45 8.70 -5.10
CA VAL A 107 2.17 9.89 -5.91
C VAL A 107 2.45 9.62 -7.40
N THR A 108 3.51 8.89 -7.71
CA THR A 108 3.87 8.56 -9.11
C THR A 108 3.17 7.29 -9.59
N GLY A 109 3.04 6.24 -8.78
CA GLY A 109 2.52 4.94 -9.21
C GLY A 109 0.99 4.84 -9.33
N SER A 110 0.24 5.90 -9.02
CA SER A 110 -1.22 5.88 -9.01
C SER A 110 -1.86 5.91 -10.40
N PHE A 111 -1.12 6.29 -11.45
CA PHE A 111 -1.69 6.57 -12.78
C PHE A 111 -2.54 5.42 -13.34
N ILE A 112 -2.04 4.19 -13.19
CA ILE A 112 -2.72 3.00 -13.71
C ILE A 112 -4.04 2.78 -12.96
N ILE A 113 -4.04 2.96 -11.64
CA ILE A 113 -5.24 2.84 -10.80
C ILE A 113 -6.23 3.95 -11.14
N GLU A 114 -5.76 5.18 -11.35
CA GLU A 114 -6.59 6.31 -11.78
C GLU A 114 -7.31 6.01 -13.09
N GLN A 115 -6.61 5.43 -14.07
CA GLN A 115 -7.18 5.08 -15.36
C GLN A 115 -8.24 3.97 -15.25
N PHE A 116 -7.99 2.90 -14.50
CA PHE A 116 -8.94 1.80 -14.35
C PHE A 116 -10.24 2.22 -13.65
N PHE A 117 -10.14 3.01 -12.58
CA PHE A 117 -11.29 3.46 -11.78
C PHE A 117 -11.89 4.79 -12.27
N GLY A 118 -11.32 5.41 -13.32
CA GLY A 118 -11.84 6.67 -13.87
C GLY A 118 -11.73 7.85 -12.90
N ILE A 119 -10.63 7.91 -12.15
CA ILE A 119 -10.35 8.96 -11.16
C ILE A 119 -9.80 10.19 -11.92
N PRO A 120 -10.29 11.41 -11.63
CA PRO A 120 -9.75 12.64 -12.22
C PRO A 120 -8.42 12.99 -11.55
N GLY A 121 -7.33 12.40 -12.05
CA GLY A 121 -5.96 12.67 -11.57
C GLY A 121 -5.04 13.21 -12.67
N ILE A 122 -3.85 13.64 -12.25
CA ILE A 122 -2.83 14.21 -13.14
C ILE A 122 -2.24 13.16 -14.11
N GLY A 123 -2.31 11.87 -13.76
CA GLY A 123 -1.77 10.80 -14.61
C GLY A 123 -2.46 10.71 -15.96
N ARG A 124 -3.78 10.96 -15.99
CA ARG A 124 -4.56 11.00 -17.23
C ARG A 124 -4.08 12.12 -18.17
N LEU A 125 -3.70 13.28 -17.64
CA LEU A 125 -3.21 14.41 -18.43
C LEU A 125 -1.88 14.05 -19.11
N TYR A 126 -0.94 13.45 -18.37
CA TYR A 126 0.33 12.97 -18.93
C TYR A 126 0.12 11.90 -20.02
N ILE A 127 -0.77 10.93 -19.82
CA ILE A 127 -1.06 9.89 -20.84
C ILE A 127 -1.62 10.52 -22.13
N VAL A 128 -2.52 11.50 -21.98
CA VAL A 128 -3.08 12.22 -23.14
C VAL A 128 -1.99 13.00 -23.86
N ALA A 129 -1.11 13.70 -23.15
CA ALA A 129 -0.01 14.44 -23.75
C ALA A 129 0.97 13.56 -24.52
N ILE A 130 1.30 12.37 -24.00
CA ILE A 130 2.12 11.38 -24.71
C ILE A 130 1.42 10.98 -26.02
N GLY A 131 0.11 10.71 -25.97
CA GLY A 131 -0.68 10.35 -27.14
C GLY A 131 -0.78 11.48 -28.19
N THR A 132 -0.87 12.73 -27.75
CA THR A 132 -0.96 13.92 -28.64
C THR A 132 0.41 14.48 -29.02
N ARG A 133 1.51 13.88 -28.55
CA ARG A 133 2.89 14.39 -28.70
C ARG A 133 3.04 15.84 -28.23
N ASP A 134 2.33 16.21 -27.17
CA ASP A 134 2.44 17.53 -26.57
C ASP A 134 3.68 17.60 -25.66
N TYR A 135 4.83 17.82 -26.28
CA TYR A 135 6.13 17.87 -25.60
C TYR A 135 6.22 18.96 -24.53
N SER A 136 5.41 20.02 -24.63
CA SER A 136 5.39 21.11 -23.64
C SER A 136 4.83 20.61 -22.30
N MET A 137 3.77 19.80 -22.34
CA MET A 137 3.20 19.19 -21.13
C MET A 137 4.03 18.00 -20.61
N ILE A 138 4.73 17.28 -21.48
CA ILE A 138 5.55 16.12 -21.08
C ILE A 138 6.83 16.54 -20.33
N MET A 139 7.45 17.67 -20.71
CA MET A 139 8.72 18.13 -20.16
C MET A 139 8.62 19.18 -19.03
N ALA A 140 7.39 19.55 -18.63
CA ALA A 140 7.10 20.41 -17.49
C ALA A 140 7.09 19.62 -16.17
#